data_AF-A0A182ESB6-F1
#
_entry.id   AF-A0A182ESB6-F1
#
_cell.length_a   1.000
_cell.length_b   1.000
_cell.length_c   1.000
_cell.angle_alpha   90.00
_cell.angle_beta   90.00
_cell.angle_gamma   90.00
#
_symmetry.space_group_name_H-M   'P 1'
#
loop_
_entity.id
_entity.type
_entity.pdbx_description
1 polymer ?
#
loop_
_entity_poly.entity_id
_entity_poly.type
_entity_poly.pdbx_seq_one_letter_code
_entity_poly.pdbx_strand_id
1 'polypeptide(L)'
;MSDVRRIQQLLTKRSKHSLAACRACRWLLLTTWDKLLTAPSKLLSFRNKQYRIVRPKAAEAFDQAVYTLLAFARLCLEDRNQLIIERLVAATCPLDELRSFAIQEKLDSSTERLNKWPIRKSDVIAMQTILDIAIDCGIHKSKCWNDVIRCTEYIWEVEKYLFGTVIQDQISWISPVSLNDDITDKAQHIDQILSSDDSDNLNVHIACRILQFLILSANRFYERAGKELNLASLCALMQNLVTASENCQHYVNSQKSNTLVDPTVILGRIFAISTTLSTRPLIHAMKIWPKIAHHIVQ
;
A
#
# COMPACT_ATOMS: atom_id res chain seq x y z
N MET A 1 2.24 -21.01 32.26
CA MET A 1 2.89 -20.88 30.93
C MET A 1 1.81 -20.52 29.93
N SER A 2 1.89 -19.37 29.26
CA SER A 2 0.85 -18.94 28.32
C SER A 2 0.78 -19.86 27.10
N ASP A 3 -0.43 -20.14 26.62
CA ASP A 3 -0.65 -21.01 25.45
C ASP A 3 0.08 -20.50 24.20
N VAL A 4 0.29 -19.18 24.12
CA VAL A 4 1.13 -18.53 23.10
C VAL A 4 2.56 -19.07 23.09
N ARG A 5 3.19 -19.26 24.26
CA ARG A 5 4.55 -19.81 24.35
C ARG A 5 4.60 -21.30 23.97
N ARG A 6 3.54 -22.06 24.24
CA ARG A 6 3.43 -23.47 23.79
C ARG A 6 3.32 -23.56 22.26
N ILE A 7 2.54 -22.69 21.63
CA ILE A 7 2.40 -22.64 20.17
C ILE A 7 3.73 -22.24 19.51
N GLN A 8 4.44 -21.26 20.07
CA GLN A 8 5.77 -20.86 19.57
C GLN A 8 6.82 -21.99 19.71
N GLN A 9 6.78 -22.78 20.78
CA GLN A 9 7.66 -23.94 20.97
C GLN A 9 7.34 -25.10 20.00
N LEU A 10 6.08 -25.25 19.58
CA LEU A 10 5.68 -26.24 18.58
C LEU A 10 6.14 -25.86 17.17
N LEU A 11 6.15 -24.56 16.83
CA LEU A 11 6.62 -24.06 15.53
C LEU A 11 8.14 -24.20 15.35
N THR A 12 8.91 -24.09 16.44
CA THR A 12 10.38 -24.11 16.42
C THR A 12 10.96 -25.53 16.41
N LYS A 13 10.26 -26.53 16.95
CA LYS A 13 10.68 -27.94 16.89
C LYS A 13 10.15 -28.60 15.60
N ARG A 14 11.03 -28.92 14.65
CA ARG A 14 10.69 -29.74 13.46
C ARG A 14 10.54 -31.21 13.86
N SER A 15 9.34 -31.63 14.24
CA SER A 15 8.97 -33.03 14.51
C SER A 15 7.79 -33.43 13.62
N LYS A 16 7.57 -34.73 13.41
CA LYS A 16 6.40 -35.20 12.63
C LYS A 16 5.07 -34.72 13.24
N HIS A 17 5.01 -34.60 14.56
CA HIS A 17 3.85 -34.09 15.29
C HIS A 17 3.63 -32.58 15.13
N SER A 18 4.69 -31.77 15.08
CA SER A 18 4.54 -30.33 14.81
C SER A 18 4.14 -30.06 13.37
N LEU A 19 4.61 -30.87 12.42
CA LEU A 19 4.17 -30.78 11.02
C LEU A 19 2.70 -31.16 10.87
N ALA A 20 2.23 -32.19 11.57
CA ALA A 20 0.82 -32.55 11.64
C ALA A 20 -0.04 -31.46 12.31
N ALA A 21 0.46 -30.87 13.41
CA ALA A 21 -0.20 -29.74 14.07
C ALA A 21 -0.27 -28.51 13.15
N CYS A 22 0.80 -28.17 12.43
CA CYS A 22 0.79 -27.09 11.45
C CYS A 22 -0.20 -27.35 10.31
N ARG A 23 -0.31 -28.59 9.82
CA ARG A 23 -1.32 -28.97 8.82
C ARG A 23 -2.74 -28.85 9.37
N ALA A 24 -2.98 -29.29 10.60
CA ALA A 24 -4.27 -29.15 11.27
C ALA A 24 -4.65 -27.67 11.49
N CYS A 25 -3.70 -26.84 11.94
CA CYS A 25 -3.89 -25.40 12.07
C CYS A 25 -4.17 -24.74 10.72
N ARG A 26 -3.41 -25.09 9.66
CA ARG A 26 -3.66 -24.58 8.31
C ARG A 26 -5.05 -24.99 7.81
N TRP A 27 -5.46 -26.24 8.04
CA TRP A 27 -6.79 -26.73 7.68
C TRP A 27 -7.90 -26.01 8.46
N LEU A 28 -7.72 -25.81 9.77
CA LEU A 28 -8.68 -25.08 10.61
C LEU A 28 -8.79 -23.61 10.20
N LEU A 29 -7.67 -22.96 9.89
CA LEU A 29 -7.64 -21.60 9.36
C LEU A 29 -8.32 -21.53 8.00
N LEU A 30 -8.09 -22.49 7.10
CA LEU A 30 -8.73 -22.53 5.78
C LEU A 30 -10.25 -22.71 5.85
N THR A 31 -10.74 -23.52 6.80
CA THR A 31 -12.17 -23.80 6.98
C THR A 31 -12.92 -22.69 7.72
N THR A 32 -12.26 -21.97 8.62
CA THR A 32 -12.87 -20.88 9.42
C THR A 32 -12.55 -19.48 8.90
N TRP A 33 -11.76 -19.37 7.85
CA TRP A 33 -11.23 -18.13 7.31
C TRP A 33 -12.26 -17.02 7.08
N ASP A 34 -13.35 -17.33 6.38
CA ASP A 34 -14.35 -16.32 6.04
C ASP A 34 -14.98 -15.75 7.31
N LYS A 35 -15.22 -16.61 8.31
CA LYS A 35 -15.71 -16.20 9.63
C LYS A 35 -14.66 -15.36 10.37
N LEU A 36 -13.40 -15.75 10.33
CA LEU A 36 -12.29 -15.02 10.95
C LEU A 36 -12.06 -13.65 10.30
N LEU A 37 -12.29 -13.50 9.00
CA LEU A 37 -12.21 -12.21 8.30
C LEU A 37 -13.45 -11.35 8.52
N THR A 38 -14.63 -11.93 8.75
CA THR A 38 -15.88 -11.15 8.91
C THR A 38 -15.85 -10.22 10.12
N ALA A 39 -15.27 -10.65 11.24
CA ALA A 39 -15.21 -9.83 12.45
C ALA A 39 -14.36 -8.55 12.29
N PRO A 40 -13.06 -8.63 11.89
CA PRO A 40 -12.25 -7.43 11.67
C PRO A 40 -12.77 -6.61 10.49
N SER A 41 -13.27 -7.22 9.41
CA SER A 41 -13.82 -6.46 8.28
C SER A 41 -15.09 -5.68 8.61
N LYS A 42 -16.01 -6.26 9.38
CA LYS A 42 -17.19 -5.53 9.89
C LYS A 42 -16.76 -4.38 10.78
N LEU A 43 -15.80 -4.61 11.67
CA LEU A 43 -15.28 -3.55 12.54
C LEU A 43 -14.69 -2.41 11.71
N LEU A 44 -13.84 -2.70 10.72
CA LEU A 44 -13.27 -1.68 9.84
C LEU A 44 -14.31 -0.97 8.95
N SER A 45 -15.43 -1.61 8.61
CA SER A 45 -16.50 -0.93 7.87
C SER A 45 -17.13 0.23 8.66
N PHE A 46 -17.10 0.18 10.00
CA PHE A 46 -17.51 1.29 10.86
C PHE A 46 -16.47 2.40 10.93
N ARG A 47 -15.19 2.06 10.71
CA ARG A 47 -14.07 3.01 10.69
C ARG A 47 -14.24 4.06 9.60
N ASN A 48 -14.66 3.67 8.40
CA ASN A 48 -14.84 4.59 7.27
C ASN A 48 -15.87 5.70 7.56
N LYS A 49 -16.88 5.41 8.40
CA LYS A 49 -17.85 6.43 8.83
C LYS A 49 -17.33 7.34 9.95
N GLN A 50 -16.24 6.95 10.59
CA GLN A 50 -15.74 7.52 11.83
C GLN A 50 -14.26 7.91 11.74
N TYR A 51 -13.69 8.05 10.54
CA TYR A 51 -12.25 8.33 10.35
C TYR A 51 -11.78 9.56 11.15
N ARG A 52 -12.71 10.48 11.46
CA ARG A 52 -12.50 11.73 12.20
C ARG A 52 -12.89 11.67 13.69
N ILE A 53 -13.50 10.59 14.19
CA ILE A 53 -14.04 10.52 15.57
C ILE A 53 -13.02 9.88 16.51
N VAL A 54 -12.43 10.74 17.35
CA VAL A 54 -11.40 10.46 18.36
C VAL A 54 -12.02 9.80 19.61
N ARG A 55 -12.59 8.60 19.49
CA ARG A 55 -12.82 7.76 20.68
C ARG A 55 -11.61 6.85 20.86
N PRO A 56 -10.76 7.04 21.89
CA PRO A 56 -9.50 6.31 22.02
C PRO A 56 -9.70 4.78 22.06
N LYS A 57 -10.74 4.31 22.76
CA LYS A 57 -11.10 2.88 22.80
C LYS A 57 -11.54 2.30 21.45
N ALA A 58 -12.19 3.11 20.61
CA ALA A 58 -12.60 2.67 19.28
C ALA A 58 -11.40 2.65 18.32
N ALA A 59 -10.54 3.67 18.43
CA ALA A 59 -9.26 3.76 17.72
C ALA A 59 -8.39 2.51 17.96
N GLU A 60 -8.17 2.13 19.22
CA GLU A 60 -7.42 0.91 19.57
C GLU A 60 -8.04 -0.36 18.96
N ALA A 61 -9.38 -0.48 18.98
CA ALA A 61 -10.06 -1.62 18.39
C ALA A 61 -9.88 -1.67 16.86
N PHE A 62 -9.91 -0.52 16.18
CA PHE A 62 -9.63 -0.44 14.74
C PHE A 62 -8.19 -0.83 14.43
N ASP A 63 -7.23 -0.33 15.22
CA ASP A 63 -5.81 -0.65 15.05
C ASP A 63 -5.57 -2.15 15.25
N GLN A 64 -6.18 -2.75 16.27
CA GLN A 64 -6.12 -4.19 16.49
C GLN A 64 -6.73 -4.98 15.32
N ALA A 65 -7.85 -4.52 14.75
CA ALA A 65 -8.42 -5.16 13.56
C ALA A 65 -7.47 -5.09 12.35
N VAL A 66 -6.80 -3.95 12.12
CA VAL A 66 -5.76 -3.84 11.09
C VAL A 66 -4.63 -4.83 11.36
N TYR A 67 -4.09 -4.88 12.59
CA TYR A 67 -3.04 -5.83 12.95
C TYR A 67 -3.45 -7.29 12.77
N THR A 68 -4.70 -7.65 13.07
CA THR A 68 -5.19 -9.02 12.79
C THR A 68 -5.21 -9.33 11.31
N LEU A 69 -5.66 -8.41 10.46
CA LEU A 69 -5.62 -8.58 9.00
C LEU A 69 -4.18 -8.66 8.47
N LEU A 70 -3.25 -7.89 9.05
CA LEU A 70 -1.83 -7.96 8.69
C LEU A 70 -1.21 -9.31 9.07
N ALA A 71 -1.53 -9.83 10.25
CA ALA A 71 -1.12 -11.17 10.65
C ALA A 71 -1.67 -12.22 9.67
N PHE A 72 -2.92 -12.07 9.23
CA PHE A 72 -3.51 -12.96 8.23
C PHE A 72 -2.85 -12.85 6.85
N ALA A 73 -2.51 -11.63 6.39
CA ALA A 73 -1.80 -11.42 5.13
C ALA A 73 -0.42 -12.11 5.12
N ARG A 74 0.30 -12.02 6.25
CA ARG A 74 1.63 -12.66 6.43
C ARG A 74 1.57 -14.19 6.53
N LEU A 75 0.40 -14.77 6.80
CA LEU A 75 0.21 -16.23 6.77
C LEU A 75 0.08 -16.80 5.34
N CYS A 76 0.21 -15.95 4.31
CA CYS A 76 0.38 -16.29 2.90
C CYS A 76 -0.61 -17.34 2.37
N LEU A 77 -1.92 -17.03 2.46
CA LEU A 77 -2.94 -17.79 1.74
C LEU A 77 -3.13 -17.16 0.36
N GLU A 78 -2.27 -17.55 -0.59
CA GLU A 78 -2.17 -17.03 -1.97
C GLU A 78 -3.54 -16.74 -2.63
N ASP A 79 -4.50 -17.67 -2.53
CA ASP A 79 -5.82 -17.53 -3.14
C ASP A 79 -6.74 -16.49 -2.48
N ARG A 80 -6.44 -16.07 -1.25
CA ARG A 80 -7.32 -15.25 -0.40
C ARG A 80 -6.70 -13.93 0.03
N ASN A 81 -5.43 -13.71 -0.28
CA ASN A 81 -4.74 -12.45 -0.05
C ASN A 81 -5.42 -11.27 -0.76
N GLN A 82 -6.08 -11.50 -1.89
CA GLN A 82 -6.85 -10.47 -2.60
C GLN A 82 -7.89 -9.80 -1.70
N LEU A 83 -8.68 -10.60 -0.96
CA LEU A 83 -9.76 -10.08 -0.12
C LEU A 83 -9.18 -9.35 1.10
N ILE A 84 -8.03 -9.78 1.61
CA ILE A 84 -7.34 -9.05 2.68
C ILE A 84 -6.82 -7.70 2.18
N ILE A 85 -6.18 -7.66 1.00
CA ILE A 85 -5.70 -6.41 0.39
C ILE A 85 -6.87 -5.45 0.18
N GLU A 86 -7.97 -5.91 -0.42
CA GLU A 86 -9.18 -5.10 -0.62
C GLU A 86 -9.67 -4.48 0.70
N ARG A 87 -9.73 -5.27 1.78
CA ARG A 87 -10.20 -4.80 3.09
C ARG A 87 -9.21 -3.87 3.79
N LEU A 88 -7.91 -4.13 3.67
CA LEU A 88 -6.88 -3.24 4.20
C LEU A 88 -6.92 -1.90 3.47
N VAL A 89 -6.87 -1.91 2.13
CA VAL A 89 -6.90 -0.69 1.31
C VAL A 89 -8.18 0.12 1.57
N ALA A 90 -9.34 -0.53 1.65
CA ALA A 90 -10.60 0.16 1.96
C ALA A 90 -10.62 0.82 3.35
N ALA A 91 -9.80 0.34 4.29
CA ALA A 91 -9.75 0.85 5.67
C ALA A 91 -8.60 1.84 5.92
N THR A 92 -7.49 1.70 5.20
CA THR A 92 -6.24 2.47 5.43
C THR A 92 -5.98 3.52 4.36
N CYS A 93 -6.59 3.41 3.18
CA CYS A 93 -6.35 4.28 2.02
C CYS A 93 -7.65 4.99 1.56
N PRO A 94 -8.24 5.90 2.37
CA PRO A 94 -9.45 6.64 2.02
C PRO A 94 -9.14 7.79 1.03
N LEU A 95 -8.78 7.42 -0.20
CA LEU A 95 -8.39 8.34 -1.28
C LEU A 95 -9.44 9.39 -1.61
N ASP A 96 -10.70 8.99 -1.76
CA ASP A 96 -11.80 9.90 -2.12
C ASP A 96 -12.13 10.89 -0.99
N GLU A 97 -11.99 10.45 0.27
CA GLU A 97 -12.15 11.31 1.45
C GLU A 97 -11.01 12.34 1.55
N LEU A 98 -9.77 11.93 1.27
CA LEU A 98 -8.63 12.86 1.23
C LEU A 98 -8.82 13.93 0.17
N ARG A 99 -9.19 13.53 -1.06
CA ARG A 99 -9.42 14.45 -2.18
C ARG A 99 -10.54 15.46 -1.86
N SER A 100 -11.67 14.99 -1.35
CA SER A 100 -12.78 15.88 -0.95
C SER A 100 -12.42 16.80 0.21
N PHE A 101 -11.64 16.30 1.18
CA PHE A 101 -11.17 17.09 2.31
C PHE A 101 -10.21 18.21 1.90
N ALA A 102 -9.25 17.90 1.03
CA ALA A 102 -8.27 18.88 0.56
C ALA A 102 -8.90 20.03 -0.26
N ILE A 103 -10.03 19.78 -0.93
CA ILE A 103 -10.78 20.82 -1.64
C ILE A 103 -11.51 21.75 -0.64
N GLN A 104 -12.04 21.17 0.45
CA GLN A 104 -12.82 21.91 1.46
C GLN A 104 -11.95 22.74 2.39
N GLU A 105 -10.79 22.22 2.79
CA GLU A 105 -9.92 22.87 3.77
C GLU A 105 -8.61 23.35 3.13
N LYS A 106 -8.54 24.66 2.87
CA LYS A 106 -7.29 25.34 2.56
C LYS A 106 -6.56 25.65 3.87
N LEU A 107 -5.49 24.91 4.14
CA LEU A 107 -4.63 25.07 5.31
C LEU A 107 -3.23 25.44 4.85
N ASP A 108 -2.58 26.37 5.55
CA ASP A 108 -1.30 26.93 5.11
C ASP A 108 -0.08 26.21 5.71
N SER A 109 -0.23 25.49 6.83
CA SER A 109 0.87 24.79 7.50
C SER A 109 0.76 23.26 7.46
N SER A 110 1.91 22.58 7.32
CA SER A 110 1.99 21.11 7.32
C SER A 110 1.61 20.48 8.67
N THR A 111 1.89 21.16 9.77
CA THR A 111 1.51 20.77 11.13
C THR A 111 -0.01 20.76 11.31
N GLU A 112 -0.72 21.78 10.83
CA GLU A 112 -2.18 21.83 10.89
C GLU A 112 -2.83 20.79 10.00
N ARG A 113 -2.29 20.57 8.79
CA ARG A 113 -2.74 19.50 7.89
C ARG A 113 -2.56 18.12 8.52
N LEU A 114 -1.43 17.86 9.19
CA LEU A 114 -1.19 16.59 9.88
C LEU A 114 -2.12 16.40 11.09
N ASN A 115 -2.38 17.47 11.86
CA ASN A 115 -3.32 17.41 12.99
C ASN A 115 -4.75 17.09 12.53
N LYS A 116 -5.14 17.58 11.36
CA LYS A 116 -6.47 17.32 10.80
C LYS A 116 -6.57 16.03 10.00
N TRP A 117 -5.46 15.58 9.43
CA TRP A 117 -5.32 14.30 8.75
C TRP A 117 -4.21 13.45 9.39
N PRO A 118 -4.46 12.88 10.59
CA PRO A 118 -3.45 12.11 11.29
C PRO A 118 -3.20 10.78 10.58
N ILE A 119 -1.92 10.48 10.34
CA ILE A 119 -1.48 9.17 9.85
C ILE A 119 -1.28 8.26 11.06
N ARG A 120 -1.96 7.11 11.09
CA ARG A 120 -1.79 6.13 12.17
C ARG A 120 -0.70 5.12 11.82
N LYS A 121 0.04 4.68 12.83
CA LYS A 121 1.04 3.62 12.71
C LYS A 121 0.51 2.34 12.05
N SER A 122 -0.69 1.92 12.42
CA SER A 122 -1.38 0.74 11.86
C SER A 122 -1.58 0.86 10.34
N ASP A 123 -1.95 2.04 9.86
CA ASP A 123 -2.20 2.32 8.44
C ASP A 123 -0.91 2.24 7.61
N VAL A 124 0.18 2.79 8.14
CA VAL A 124 1.46 2.80 7.42
C VAL A 124 2.05 1.39 7.34
N ILE A 125 2.01 0.62 8.44
CA ILE A 125 2.46 -0.78 8.43
C ILE A 125 1.60 -1.60 7.45
N ALA A 126 0.31 -1.29 7.35
CA ALA A 126 -0.56 -1.92 6.38
C ALA A 126 -0.19 -1.58 4.94
N MET A 127 0.08 -0.32 4.63
CA MET A 127 0.53 0.11 3.30
C MET A 127 1.82 -0.61 2.89
N GLN A 128 2.82 -0.70 3.77
CA GLN A 128 4.03 -1.47 3.48
C GLN A 128 3.71 -2.94 3.23
N THR A 129 2.92 -3.56 4.10
CA THR A 129 2.59 -4.99 3.96
C THR A 129 1.83 -5.26 2.65
N ILE A 130 0.94 -4.36 2.22
CA ILE A 130 0.26 -4.45 0.92
C ILE A 130 1.28 -4.46 -0.22
N LEU A 131 2.26 -3.55 -0.21
CA LEU A 131 3.30 -3.47 -1.24
C LEU A 131 4.20 -4.71 -1.25
N ASP A 132 4.53 -5.24 -0.07
CA ASP A 132 5.40 -6.41 0.07
C ASP A 132 4.76 -7.68 -0.53
N ILE A 133 3.44 -7.87 -0.35
CA ILE A 133 2.72 -9.06 -0.83
C ILE A 133 2.03 -8.87 -2.20
N ALA A 134 2.06 -7.66 -2.77
CA ALA A 134 1.29 -7.31 -3.95
C ALA A 134 1.65 -8.16 -5.19
N ILE A 135 2.94 -8.45 -5.38
CA ILE A 135 3.42 -9.24 -6.53
C ILE A 135 2.88 -10.67 -6.44
N ASP A 136 3.06 -11.32 -5.29
CA ASP A 136 2.58 -12.69 -5.06
C ASP A 136 1.06 -12.77 -5.26
N CYS A 137 0.31 -11.82 -4.69
CA CYS A 137 -1.14 -11.78 -4.86
C CYS A 137 -1.56 -11.56 -6.33
N GLY A 138 -0.91 -10.63 -7.02
CA GLY A 138 -1.27 -10.25 -8.39
C GLY A 138 -0.88 -11.27 -9.46
N ILE A 139 0.05 -12.18 -9.14
CA ILE A 139 0.32 -13.37 -9.96
C ILE A 139 -0.91 -14.28 -10.02
N HIS A 140 -1.60 -14.48 -8.89
CA HIS A 140 -2.73 -15.40 -8.78
C HIS A 140 -4.09 -14.74 -9.07
N LYS A 141 -4.25 -13.45 -8.75
CA LYS A 141 -5.52 -12.72 -8.87
C LYS A 141 -5.30 -11.29 -9.37
N SER A 142 -5.58 -11.05 -10.65
CA SER A 142 -5.44 -9.73 -11.28
C SER A 142 -6.37 -8.63 -10.73
N LYS A 143 -7.41 -8.99 -9.96
CA LYS A 143 -8.34 -8.04 -9.36
C LYS A 143 -7.71 -7.17 -8.27
N CYS A 144 -6.67 -7.65 -7.58
CA CYS A 144 -6.01 -6.88 -6.51
C CYS A 144 -5.27 -5.64 -7.02
N TRP A 145 -4.99 -5.56 -8.32
CA TRP A 145 -4.24 -4.44 -8.90
C TRP A 145 -4.93 -3.10 -8.69
N ASN A 146 -6.26 -3.04 -8.73
CA ASN A 146 -6.99 -1.80 -8.48
C ASN A 146 -6.75 -1.30 -7.05
N ASP A 147 -6.75 -2.21 -6.07
CA ASP A 147 -6.51 -1.89 -4.66
C ASP A 147 -5.04 -1.49 -4.42
N VAL A 148 -4.09 -2.19 -5.06
CA VAL A 148 -2.66 -1.87 -4.98
C VAL A 148 -2.37 -0.50 -5.62
N ILE A 149 -2.92 -0.23 -6.81
CA ILE A 149 -2.79 1.07 -7.47
C ILE A 149 -3.37 2.17 -6.57
N ARG A 150 -4.59 1.99 -6.05
CA ARG A 150 -5.23 2.91 -5.11
C ARG A 150 -4.37 3.17 -3.87
N CYS A 151 -3.73 2.13 -3.32
CA CYS A 151 -2.79 2.28 -2.20
C CYS A 151 -1.60 3.16 -2.58
N THR A 152 -0.98 2.92 -3.73
CA THR A 152 0.17 3.71 -4.21
C THR A 152 -0.20 5.14 -4.61
N GLU A 153 -1.42 5.39 -5.08
CA GLU A 153 -1.94 6.74 -5.32
C GLU A 153 -2.17 7.48 -4.01
N TYR A 154 -2.78 6.81 -3.03
CA TYR A 154 -3.03 7.39 -1.71
C TYR A 154 -1.74 7.85 -1.02
N ILE A 155 -0.69 7.01 -1.04
CA ILE A 155 0.63 7.37 -0.47
C ILE A 155 1.14 8.69 -1.07
N TRP A 156 1.02 8.85 -2.39
CA TRP A 156 1.51 10.04 -3.10
C TRP A 156 0.65 11.28 -2.82
N GLU A 157 -0.68 11.13 -2.81
CA GLU A 157 -1.59 12.24 -2.53
C GLU A 157 -1.50 12.70 -1.07
N VAL A 158 -1.24 11.80 -0.13
CA VAL A 158 -0.99 12.16 1.27
C VAL A 158 0.30 12.96 1.41
N GLU A 159 1.38 12.56 0.73
CA GLU A 159 2.62 13.36 0.72
C GLU A 159 2.38 14.75 0.15
N LYS A 160 1.73 14.83 -1.01
CA LYS A 160 1.44 16.11 -1.66
C LYS A 160 0.50 16.98 -0.81
N TYR A 161 -0.47 16.38 -0.14
CA TYR A 161 -1.37 17.12 0.76
C TYR A 161 -0.62 17.67 1.96
N LEU A 162 0.15 16.84 2.66
CA LEU A 162 0.81 17.25 3.91
C LEU A 162 2.00 18.18 3.68
N PHE A 163 2.78 17.92 2.63
CA PHE A 163 4.08 18.56 2.42
C PHE A 163 4.16 19.40 1.15
N GLY A 164 3.12 19.37 0.31
CA GLY A 164 2.99 20.31 -0.81
C GLY A 164 3.94 20.06 -1.98
N THR A 165 4.64 18.91 -2.01
CA THR A 165 5.75 18.51 -2.89
C THR A 165 7.16 18.85 -2.37
N VAL A 166 7.60 18.19 -1.29
CA VAL A 166 9.04 18.15 -0.96
C VAL A 166 9.83 17.35 -2.02
N ILE A 167 9.12 16.59 -2.86
CA ILE A 167 9.70 15.56 -3.74
C ILE A 167 9.84 16.02 -5.21
N GLN A 168 9.20 17.11 -5.64
CA GLN A 168 9.25 17.56 -7.05
C GLN A 168 10.66 18.02 -7.48
N ASP A 169 11.44 18.60 -6.57
CA ASP A 169 12.79 19.11 -6.88
C ASP A 169 13.90 18.06 -6.76
N GLN A 170 13.60 16.83 -6.30
CA GLN A 170 14.63 15.81 -6.06
C GLN A 170 14.45 14.48 -6.77
N ILE A 171 13.24 14.15 -7.24
CA ILE A 171 13.05 12.98 -8.10
C ILE A 171 13.08 13.42 -9.56
N SER A 172 14.26 13.87 -9.98
CA SER A 172 14.66 13.66 -11.37
C SER A 172 14.66 12.15 -11.57
N TRP A 173 13.82 11.65 -12.48
CA TRP A 173 13.48 10.24 -12.67
C TRP A 173 14.65 9.34 -13.12
N ILE A 174 15.90 9.80 -12.95
CA ILE A 174 17.13 9.19 -13.47
C ILE A 174 18.28 9.18 -12.43
N SER A 175 18.15 9.73 -11.22
CA SER A 175 19.27 9.73 -10.25
C SER A 175 18.86 9.33 -8.82
N PRO A 176 19.56 8.36 -8.18
CA PRO A 176 19.37 8.03 -6.77
C PRO A 176 20.43 8.72 -5.90
N VAL A 177 20.33 10.01 -5.59
CA VAL A 177 21.19 10.73 -4.61
C VAL A 177 20.51 12.06 -4.24
N SER A 178 20.47 12.61 -3.03
CA SER A 178 20.60 12.19 -1.63
C SER A 178 20.04 13.36 -0.79
N LEU A 179 19.33 13.09 0.31
CA LEU A 179 19.14 14.07 1.38
C LEU A 179 19.32 13.35 2.72
N ASN A 180 20.47 13.63 3.33
CA ASN A 180 20.90 13.19 4.67
C ASN A 180 20.81 11.68 4.92
N ASP A 181 21.86 11.04 4.39
CA ASP A 181 22.57 9.87 4.90
C ASP A 181 22.30 9.55 6.38
N ASP A 182 21.69 8.39 6.62
CA ASP A 182 22.38 7.23 7.20
C ASP A 182 21.37 6.21 7.77
N ILE A 183 20.08 6.61 7.92
CA ILE A 183 19.04 5.77 8.54
C ILE A 183 17.93 5.35 7.55
N THR A 184 17.50 6.22 6.63
CA THR A 184 16.43 5.89 5.66
C THR A 184 16.89 4.88 4.61
N ASP A 185 18.17 4.92 4.21
CA ASP A 185 18.79 3.94 3.31
C ASP A 185 19.11 2.59 3.99
N LYS A 186 19.13 2.53 5.33
CA LYS A 186 19.35 1.29 6.09
C LYS A 186 18.06 0.65 6.59
N ALA A 187 16.96 1.41 6.64
CA ALA A 187 15.68 0.90 7.13
C ALA A 187 15.08 -0.09 6.13
N GLN A 188 14.90 -1.35 6.54
CA GLN A 188 14.24 -2.38 5.71
C GLN A 188 12.74 -2.46 5.99
N HIS A 189 12.28 -1.93 7.14
CA HIS A 189 10.89 -1.99 7.57
C HIS A 189 10.52 -0.73 8.36
N ILE A 190 9.27 -0.25 8.24
CA ILE A 190 8.77 0.95 8.92
C ILE A 190 8.94 0.83 10.44
N ASP A 191 8.84 -0.38 10.99
CA ASP A 191 9.04 -0.61 12.43
C ASP A 191 10.40 -0.09 12.94
N GLN A 192 11.44 -0.04 12.09
CA GLN A 192 12.75 0.52 12.44
C GLN A 192 12.75 2.06 12.50
N ILE A 193 11.90 2.71 11.69
CA ILE A 193 11.69 4.16 11.70
C ILE A 193 10.80 4.54 12.89
N LEU A 194 9.85 3.68 13.27
CA LEU A 194 8.95 3.90 14.39
C LEU A 194 9.57 3.57 15.74
N SER A 195 10.56 2.68 15.82
CA SER A 195 11.23 2.32 17.07
C SER A 195 12.15 3.42 17.62
N SER A 196 12.36 4.51 16.88
CA SER A 196 13.18 5.64 17.34
C SER A 196 12.42 6.68 18.16
N ASP A 197 11.09 6.56 18.31
CA ASP A 197 10.26 7.51 19.04
C ASP A 197 9.17 6.78 19.86
N ASP A 198 9.14 7.02 21.17
CA ASP A 198 8.19 6.40 22.13
C ASP A 198 6.83 7.15 22.17
N SER A 199 6.64 8.19 21.36
CA SER A 199 5.38 8.94 21.32
C SER A 199 4.38 8.38 20.30
N ASP A 200 3.14 8.14 20.74
CA ASP A 200 2.04 7.65 19.88
C ASP A 200 1.62 8.64 18.78
N ASN A 201 2.07 9.91 18.88
CA ASN A 201 1.81 10.94 17.89
C ASN A 201 2.98 11.05 16.91
N LEU A 202 2.72 10.71 15.66
CA LEU A 202 3.65 10.91 14.55
C LEU A 202 3.98 12.40 14.40
N ASN A 203 5.20 12.78 14.79
CA ASN A 203 5.74 14.11 14.49
C ASN A 203 5.83 14.30 12.97
N VAL A 204 5.69 15.54 12.49
CA VAL A 204 5.80 15.94 11.07
C VAL A 204 7.06 15.35 10.42
N HIS A 205 8.18 15.37 11.13
CA HIS A 205 9.45 14.81 10.63
C HIS A 205 9.38 13.29 10.43
N ILE A 206 8.76 12.55 11.36
CA ILE A 206 8.61 11.09 11.25
C ILE A 206 7.61 10.74 10.15
N ALA A 207 6.49 11.47 10.07
CA ALA A 207 5.51 11.31 9.00
C ALA A 207 6.14 11.52 7.61
N CYS A 208 6.98 12.55 7.45
CA CYS A 208 7.73 12.79 6.22
C CYS A 208 8.65 11.61 5.88
N ARG A 209 9.48 11.14 6.82
CA ARG A 209 10.39 10.00 6.60
C ARG A 209 9.66 8.71 6.25
N ILE A 210 8.54 8.47 6.90
CA ILE A 210 7.69 7.31 6.63
C ILE A 210 7.11 7.36 5.22
N LEU A 211 6.57 8.52 4.81
CA LEU A 211 6.02 8.66 3.46
C LEU A 211 7.11 8.53 2.40
N GLN A 212 8.30 9.08 2.63
CA GLN A 212 9.46 8.88 1.76
C GLN A 212 9.81 7.39 1.63
N PHE A 213 9.86 6.65 2.74
CA PHE A 213 10.09 5.20 2.70
C PHE A 213 9.01 4.44 1.93
N LEU A 214 7.73 4.79 2.14
CA LEU A 214 6.61 4.18 1.41
C LEU A 214 6.64 4.49 -0.09
N ILE A 215 7.04 5.71 -0.46
CA ILE A 215 7.24 6.14 -1.84
C ILE A 215 8.35 5.32 -2.51
N LEU A 216 9.50 5.19 -1.85
CA LEU A 216 10.59 4.35 -2.34
C LEU A 216 10.16 2.89 -2.48
N SER A 217 9.38 2.38 -1.52
CA SER A 217 8.81 1.03 -1.56
C SER A 217 7.85 0.85 -2.74
N ALA A 218 7.01 1.86 -3.04
CA ALA A 218 6.11 1.84 -4.19
C ALA A 218 6.89 1.85 -5.52
N ASN A 219 7.94 2.67 -5.63
CA ASN A 219 8.81 2.70 -6.81
C ASN A 219 9.51 1.35 -7.03
N ARG A 220 10.07 0.77 -5.96
CA ARG A 220 10.68 -0.56 -5.98
C ARG A 220 9.66 -1.64 -6.36
N PHE A 221 8.43 -1.53 -5.88
CA PHE A 221 7.34 -2.43 -6.27
C PHE A 221 7.10 -2.39 -7.79
N TYR A 222 6.99 -1.21 -8.41
CA TYR A 222 6.76 -1.11 -9.86
C TYR A 222 7.95 -1.62 -10.68
N GLU A 223 9.18 -1.38 -10.23
CA GLU A 223 10.38 -1.95 -10.86
C GLU A 223 10.38 -3.49 -10.77
N ARG A 224 10.09 -4.04 -9.59
CA ARG A 224 9.96 -5.50 -9.38
C ARG A 224 8.81 -6.08 -10.18
N ALA A 225 7.66 -5.42 -10.24
CA ALA A 225 6.52 -5.85 -11.04
C ALA A 225 6.91 -5.97 -12.52
N GLY A 226 7.68 -5.00 -13.03
CA GLY A 226 8.28 -5.01 -14.35
C GLY A 226 9.24 -6.17 -14.60
N LYS A 227 9.89 -6.76 -13.59
CA LYS A 227 10.86 -7.87 -13.72
C LYS A 227 10.30 -9.25 -13.37
N GLU A 228 9.45 -9.35 -12.35
CA GLU A 228 9.03 -10.60 -11.70
C GLU A 228 7.67 -11.11 -12.20
N LEU A 229 6.75 -10.23 -12.65
CA LEU A 229 5.41 -10.67 -13.04
C LEU A 229 5.42 -11.53 -14.30
N ASN A 230 4.55 -12.53 -14.36
CA ASN A 230 4.29 -13.25 -15.61
C ASN A 230 3.58 -12.34 -16.64
N LEU A 231 3.58 -12.73 -17.92
CA LEU A 231 3.00 -11.95 -19.01
C LEU A 231 1.51 -11.60 -18.79
N ALA A 232 0.72 -12.52 -18.25
CA ALA A 232 -0.72 -12.30 -18.08
C ALA A 232 -1.00 -11.27 -16.96
N SER A 233 -0.35 -11.43 -15.82
CA SER A 233 -0.45 -10.53 -14.68
C SER A 233 0.13 -9.15 -14.98
N LEU A 234 1.23 -9.08 -15.73
CA LEU A 234 1.82 -7.83 -16.19
C LEU A 234 0.90 -7.10 -17.17
N CYS A 235 0.31 -7.80 -18.15
CA CYS A 235 -0.71 -7.23 -19.04
C CYS A 235 -1.91 -6.67 -18.26
N ALA A 236 -2.35 -7.36 -17.20
CA ALA A 236 -3.45 -6.91 -16.37
C ALA A 236 -3.07 -5.67 -15.55
N LEU A 237 -1.88 -5.64 -14.95
CA LEU A 237 -1.38 -4.47 -14.23
C LEU A 237 -1.28 -3.25 -15.14
N MET A 238 -0.68 -3.39 -16.33
CA MET A 238 -0.55 -2.28 -17.29
C MET A 238 -1.91 -1.76 -17.75
N GLN A 239 -2.88 -2.65 -18.00
CA GLN A 239 -4.24 -2.23 -18.35
C GLN A 239 -4.89 -1.44 -17.21
N ASN A 240 -4.76 -1.92 -15.97
CA ASN A 240 -5.35 -1.25 -14.82
C ASN A 240 -4.68 0.11 -14.54
N LEU A 241 -3.37 0.24 -14.77
CA LEU A 241 -2.66 1.52 -14.70
C LEU A 241 -3.15 2.52 -15.75
N VAL A 242 -3.39 2.07 -16.99
CA VAL A 242 -3.98 2.92 -18.04
C VAL A 242 -5.37 3.39 -17.59
N THR A 243 -6.24 2.48 -17.15
CA THR A 243 -7.59 2.87 -16.69
C THR A 243 -7.56 3.82 -15.48
N ALA A 244 -6.62 3.62 -14.55
CA ALA A 244 -6.44 4.50 -13.40
C ALA A 244 -5.98 5.90 -13.86
N SER A 245 -5.06 5.96 -14.82
CA SER A 245 -4.59 7.20 -15.41
C SER A 245 -5.69 7.96 -16.16
N GLU A 246 -6.53 7.26 -16.93
CA GLU A 246 -7.68 7.85 -17.63
C GLU A 246 -8.70 8.41 -16.62
N ASN A 247 -9.06 7.63 -15.60
CA ASN A 247 -9.97 8.06 -14.53
C ASN A 247 -9.44 9.30 -13.79
N CYS A 248 -8.14 9.31 -13.51
CA CYS A 248 -7.41 10.43 -12.93
C CYS A 248 -7.49 11.68 -13.83
N GLN A 249 -7.24 11.55 -15.14
CA GLN A 249 -7.36 12.65 -16.11
C GLN A 249 -8.80 13.17 -16.21
N HIS A 250 -9.79 12.29 -16.27
CA HIS A 250 -11.20 12.69 -16.27
C HIS A 250 -11.58 13.46 -15.00
N TYR A 251 -11.11 13.00 -13.84
CA TYR A 251 -11.31 13.68 -12.57
C TYR A 251 -10.70 15.09 -12.58
N VAL A 252 -9.45 15.22 -13.02
CA VAL A 252 -8.76 16.53 -13.13
C VAL A 252 -9.48 17.46 -14.11
N ASN A 253 -9.90 16.96 -15.28
CA ASN A 253 -10.61 17.77 -16.27
C ASN A 253 -11.99 18.25 -15.77
N SER A 254 -12.62 17.49 -14.87
CA SER A 254 -13.90 17.85 -14.25
C SER A 254 -13.77 18.89 -13.12
N GLN A 255 -12.61 18.99 -12.46
CA GLN A 255 -12.38 19.86 -11.31
C GLN A 255 -11.41 21.00 -11.63
N LYS A 256 -11.92 22.23 -11.70
CA LYS A 256 -11.19 23.40 -12.23
C LYS A 256 -10.15 24.06 -11.31
N SER A 257 -9.92 23.62 -10.07
CA SER A 257 -8.92 24.27 -9.21
C SER A 257 -8.46 23.40 -8.05
N ASN A 258 -7.13 23.25 -7.91
CA ASN A 258 -6.40 22.59 -6.83
C ASN A 258 -6.61 21.08 -6.68
N THR A 259 -6.21 20.31 -7.70
CA THR A 259 -6.19 18.84 -7.58
C THR A 259 -4.89 18.35 -6.96
N LEU A 260 -4.99 17.65 -5.82
CA LEU A 260 -3.92 16.77 -5.31
C LEU A 260 -3.49 15.74 -6.35
N VAL A 261 -4.41 15.38 -7.23
CA VAL A 261 -4.17 14.47 -8.34
C VAL A 261 -3.14 15.08 -9.31
N ASP A 262 -1.99 14.43 -9.46
CA ASP A 262 -1.03 14.70 -10.53
C ASP A 262 -1.12 13.57 -11.57
N PRO A 263 -1.64 13.84 -12.78
CA PRO A 263 -1.82 12.83 -13.81
C PRO A 263 -0.49 12.26 -14.33
N THR A 264 0.64 12.95 -14.10
CA THR A 264 1.95 12.50 -14.57
C THR A 264 2.54 11.36 -13.75
N VAL A 265 2.09 11.16 -12.50
CA VAL A 265 2.63 10.14 -11.59
C VAL A 265 2.32 8.73 -12.08
N ILE A 266 1.09 8.49 -12.54
CA ILE A 266 0.67 7.18 -13.08
C ILE A 266 1.35 6.93 -14.42
N LEU A 267 1.46 7.96 -15.26
CA LEU A 267 2.17 7.88 -16.53
C LEU A 267 3.65 7.53 -16.33
N GLY A 268 4.32 8.15 -15.35
CA GLY A 268 5.69 7.83 -14.98
C GLY A 268 5.86 6.37 -14.53
N ARG A 269 4.88 5.79 -13.83
CA ARG A 269 4.87 4.36 -13.46
C ARG A 269 4.72 3.44 -14.68
N ILE A 270 3.85 3.81 -15.63
CA ILE A 270 3.71 3.10 -16.92
C ILE A 270 5.05 3.11 -17.66
N PHE A 271 5.73 4.26 -17.72
CA PHE A 271 7.06 4.37 -18.33
C PHE A 271 8.11 3.53 -17.58
N ALA A 272 8.15 3.58 -16.25
CA ALA A 272 9.09 2.81 -15.44
C ALA A 272 8.94 1.29 -15.66
N ILE A 273 7.72 0.78 -15.80
CA ILE A 273 7.52 -0.63 -16.16
C ILE A 273 7.94 -0.87 -17.61
N SER A 274 7.62 0.06 -18.52
CA SER A 274 7.90 -0.09 -19.95
C SER A 274 9.41 -0.17 -20.23
N THR A 275 10.26 0.56 -19.52
CA THR A 275 11.72 0.49 -19.67
C THR A 275 12.27 -0.90 -19.30
N THR A 276 11.64 -1.60 -18.35
CA THR A 276 12.03 -2.97 -17.98
C THR A 276 11.67 -4.02 -19.04
N LEU A 277 10.75 -3.71 -19.98
CA LEU A 277 10.36 -4.64 -21.05
C LEU A 277 11.52 -4.98 -21.99
N SER A 278 12.51 -4.10 -22.10
CA SER A 278 13.75 -4.35 -22.86
C SER A 278 14.53 -5.57 -22.38
N THR A 279 14.40 -5.92 -21.10
CA THR A 279 15.06 -7.08 -20.47
C THR A 279 14.27 -8.38 -20.61
N ARG A 280 13.06 -8.33 -21.20
CA ARG A 280 12.14 -9.45 -21.32
C ARG A 280 12.08 -9.99 -22.75
N PRO A 281 11.57 -11.23 -22.94
CA PRO A 281 11.32 -11.77 -24.28
C PRO A 281 10.39 -10.85 -25.08
N LEU A 282 10.70 -10.64 -26.37
CA LEU A 282 10.00 -9.73 -27.29
C LEU A 282 8.46 -9.86 -27.26
N ILE A 283 7.94 -11.07 -27.04
CA ILE A 283 6.51 -11.33 -26.91
C ILE A 283 5.82 -10.49 -25.82
N HIS A 284 6.54 -10.11 -24.75
CA HIS A 284 6.02 -9.23 -23.70
C HIS A 284 5.80 -7.81 -24.24
N ALA A 285 6.81 -7.24 -24.89
CA ALA A 285 6.69 -5.93 -25.53
C ALA A 285 5.59 -5.94 -26.59
N MET A 286 5.52 -6.96 -27.44
CA MET A 286 4.49 -7.08 -28.49
C MET A 286 3.06 -7.14 -27.94
N LYS A 287 2.83 -7.75 -26.76
CA LYS A 287 1.49 -7.83 -26.16
C LYS A 287 1.14 -6.61 -25.29
N ILE A 288 2.12 -6.00 -24.64
CA ILE A 288 1.90 -4.88 -23.73
C ILE A 288 1.82 -3.56 -24.50
N TRP A 289 2.68 -3.35 -25.49
CA TRP A 289 2.77 -2.10 -26.24
C TRP A 289 1.44 -1.64 -26.84
N PRO A 290 0.64 -2.50 -27.52
CA PRO A 290 -0.64 -2.06 -28.08
C PRO A 290 -1.63 -1.54 -27.03
N LYS A 291 -1.56 -2.03 -25.79
CA LYS A 291 -2.43 -1.63 -24.67
C LYS A 291 -2.06 -0.27 -24.08
N ILE A 292 -0.80 0.14 -24.20
CA ILE A 292 -0.28 1.35 -23.55
C ILE A 292 0.05 2.46 -24.56
N ALA A 293 0.33 2.12 -25.82
CA ALA A 293 0.78 3.07 -26.84
C ALA A 293 -0.22 4.21 -27.06
N HIS A 294 -1.52 3.88 -27.05
CA HIS A 294 -2.59 4.86 -27.23
C HIS A 294 -2.65 5.88 -26.08
N HIS A 295 -2.15 5.51 -24.91
CA HIS A 295 -2.12 6.37 -23.71
C HIS A 295 -0.83 7.21 -23.62
N ILE A 296 0.22 6.81 -24.34
CA ILE A 296 1.53 7.47 -24.33
C ILE A 296 1.70 8.45 -25.50
N VAL A 297 1.10 8.16 -26.67
CA VAL A 297 1.37 8.84 -27.95
C VAL A 297 0.23 9.81 -28.35
N GLN A 298 -0.47 10.40 -27.38
CA GLN A 298 -1.48 11.44 -27.66
C GLN A 298 -0.85 12.81 -27.91
#